data_AF-A0A135LNX1-F1
#
_entry.id   AF-A0A135LNX1-F1
#
_cell.length_a   1.000
_cell.length_b   1.000
_cell.length_c   1.000
_cell.angle_alpha   90.00
_cell.angle_beta   90.00
_cell.angle_gamma   90.00
#
_symmetry.space_group_name_H-M   'P 1'
#
loop_
_entity.id
_entity.type
_entity.pdbx_description
1 polymer ?
#
loop_
_entity_poly.entity_id
_entity_poly.type
_entity_poly.pdbx_seq_one_letter_code
_entity_poly.pdbx_strand_id
1 'polypeptide(L)'
;MHYEPAQYDDPETDENFFSKELIGHTRALNYPKNWNNILNSIPAPGKQKAFNKLTMKTEPIKSWDPVIFYEPGEPRRPLIKCIEWVEDQAIPILINAGLIHGGMSV
;
A
#
# COMPACT_ATOMS: atom_id res chain seq x y z
N MET A 1 10.61 -0.14 4.41
CA MET A 1 9.17 -0.27 4.72
C MET A 1 8.80 -1.69 4.38
N HIS A 2 8.09 -2.37 5.26
CA HIS A 2 7.55 -3.71 5.03
C HIS A 2 6.09 -3.70 5.48
N TYR A 3 5.34 -4.70 5.04
CA TYR A 3 3.97 -4.89 5.52
C TYR A 3 4.00 -5.22 7.02
N GLU A 4 3.13 -4.58 7.78
CA GLU A 4 2.91 -4.86 9.20
C GLU A 4 1.40 -5.02 9.43
N PRO A 5 0.94 -6.16 9.98
CA PRO A 5 -0.47 -6.31 10.33
C PRO A 5 -0.79 -5.42 11.52
N ALA A 6 -1.88 -4.66 11.43
CA ALA A 6 -2.40 -3.85 12.52
C ALA A 6 -3.77 -4.39 12.96
N GLN A 7 -4.04 -4.28 14.27
CA GLN A 7 -5.37 -4.54 14.81
C GLN A 7 -6.13 -3.23 14.89
N TYR A 8 -7.39 -3.25 14.44
CA TYR A 8 -8.30 -2.13 14.49
C TYR A 8 -9.62 -2.60 15.09
N ASP A 9 -10.24 -1.70 15.87
CA ASP A 9 -11.62 -1.88 16.34
C ASP A 9 -12.60 -1.69 15.17
N ASP A 10 -13.89 -1.96 15.40
CA ASP A 10 -14.91 -1.75 14.39
C ASP A 10 -14.97 -0.27 14.00
N PRO A 11 -14.65 0.10 12.75
CA PRO A 11 -14.58 1.51 12.34
C PRO A 11 -15.92 2.23 12.50
N GLU A 12 -17.06 1.52 12.50
CA GLU A 12 -18.37 2.16 12.74
C GLU A 12 -18.56 2.70 14.17
N THR A 13 -17.67 2.34 15.09
CA THR A 13 -17.68 2.85 16.47
C THR A 13 -16.89 4.14 16.64
N ASP A 14 -16.12 4.56 15.64
CA ASP A 14 -15.34 5.80 15.66
C ASP A 14 -16.23 7.01 15.32
N GLU A 15 -16.14 8.09 16.11
CA GLU A 15 -16.90 9.33 15.91
C GLU A 15 -16.60 10.02 14.56
N ASN A 16 -15.43 9.72 13.97
CA ASN A 16 -14.97 10.28 12.69
C ASN A 16 -15.28 9.37 11.49
N PHE A 17 -16.02 8.28 11.69
CA PHE A 17 -16.39 7.36 10.62
C PHE A 17 -17.40 8.00 9.65
N PHE A 18 -17.03 8.07 8.36
CA PHE A 18 -17.92 8.57 7.31
C PHE A 18 -18.71 7.45 6.64
N SER A 19 -18.03 6.42 6.12
CA SER A 19 -18.65 5.30 5.41
C SER A 19 -17.67 4.13 5.23
N LYS A 20 -18.19 2.94 4.89
CA LYS A 20 -17.39 1.79 4.46
C LYS A 20 -17.99 1.13 3.22
N GLU A 21 -17.11 0.54 2.43
CA GLU A 21 -17.47 -0.33 1.30
C GLU A 21 -16.92 -1.72 1.56
N LEU A 22 -17.78 -2.74 1.50
CA LEU A 22 -17.36 -4.13 1.69
C LEU A 22 -16.88 -4.71 0.36
N ILE A 23 -15.59 -5.01 0.28
CA ILE A 23 -14.92 -5.51 -0.94
C ILE A 23 -14.97 -7.04 -1.09
N GLY A 24 -15.63 -7.75 -0.18
CA GLY A 24 -15.77 -9.21 -0.22
C GLY A 24 -15.75 -9.85 1.16
N HIS A 25 -15.56 -11.17 1.19
CA HIS A 25 -15.50 -11.98 2.42
C HIS A 25 -14.35 -12.98 2.36
N THR A 26 -13.88 -13.43 3.53
CA THR A 26 -12.85 -14.46 3.66
C THR A 26 -13.31 -15.55 4.62
N ARG A 27 -12.79 -16.76 4.45
CA ARG A 27 -13.04 -17.84 5.43
C ARG A 27 -12.27 -17.53 6.70
N ALA A 28 -12.92 -17.57 7.85
CA ALA A 28 -12.29 -17.32 9.16
C ALA A 28 -11.02 -18.18 9.39
N LEU A 29 -11.00 -19.42 8.89
CA LEU A 29 -9.83 -20.31 8.98
C LEU A 29 -8.58 -19.76 8.29
N ASN A 30 -8.74 -18.92 7.26
CA ASN A 30 -7.64 -18.36 6.48
C ASN A 30 -7.10 -17.04 7.08
N TYR A 31 -7.86 -16.39 7.95
CA TYR A 31 -7.51 -15.10 8.54
C TYR A 31 -7.03 -15.26 9.99
N PRO A 32 -5.96 -14.57 10.42
CA PRO A 32 -5.11 -13.66 9.64
C PRO A 32 -3.92 -14.35 8.97
N LYS A 33 -3.64 -15.63 9.27
CA LYS A 33 -2.37 -16.30 8.93
C LYS A 33 -2.07 -16.28 7.43
N ASN A 34 -3.01 -16.68 6.58
CA ASN A 34 -2.76 -16.79 5.14
C ASN A 34 -2.64 -15.41 4.49
N TRP A 35 -3.42 -14.44 4.98
CA TRP A 35 -3.33 -13.04 4.57
C TRP A 35 -1.94 -12.48 4.86
N ASN A 36 -1.48 -12.62 6.10
CA ASN A 36 -0.16 -12.13 6.51
C ASN A 36 0.96 -12.79 5.68
N ASN A 37 0.88 -14.10 5.42
CA ASN A 37 1.89 -14.79 4.61
C ASN A 37 2.01 -14.19 3.20
N ILE A 38 0.88 -13.93 2.54
CA ILE A 38 0.86 -13.34 1.21
C ILE A 38 1.31 -11.88 1.26
N LEU A 39 0.73 -11.06 2.14
CA LEU A 39 1.03 -9.63 2.21
C LEU A 39 2.49 -9.34 2.60
N ASN A 40 3.11 -10.18 3.44
CA ASN A 40 4.54 -10.09 3.75
C ASN A 40 5.45 -10.35 2.53
N SER A 41 4.97 -11.08 1.52
CA SER A 41 5.74 -11.35 0.31
C SER A 41 5.69 -10.21 -0.71
N ILE A 42 4.76 -9.26 -0.55
CA ILE A 42 4.57 -8.14 -1.45
C ILE A 42 5.45 -6.98 -0.97
N PRO A 43 6.32 -6.41 -1.82
CA PRO A 43 7.13 -5.25 -1.44
C PRO A 43 6.23 -4.05 -1.19
N ALA A 44 6.18 -3.58 0.06
CA ALA A 44 5.51 -2.33 0.42
C ALA A 44 6.18 -1.13 -0.28
N PRO A 45 5.44 -0.04 -0.57
CA PRO A 45 6.01 1.14 -1.20
C PRO A 45 7.12 1.69 -0.31
N GLY A 46 8.32 1.78 -0.89
CA GLY A 46 9.49 2.30 -0.20
C GLY A 46 9.39 3.80 0.08
N LYS A 47 10.40 4.34 0.75
CA LYS A 47 10.57 5.81 0.80
C LYS A 47 10.83 6.28 -0.64
N GLN A 48 10.14 7.33 -1.09
CA GLN A 48 10.22 7.78 -2.49
C GLN A 48 10.64 9.25 -2.64
N LYS A 49 10.74 9.98 -1.53
CA LYS A 49 11.19 11.36 -1.48
C LYS A 49 12.27 11.55 -0.43
N ALA A 50 13.19 12.45 -0.71
CA ALA A 50 14.20 12.92 0.24
C ALA A 50 14.23 14.44 0.24
N PHE A 51 14.76 15.04 1.31
CA PHE A 51 15.00 16.47 1.35
C PHE A 51 16.27 16.82 0.56
N ASN A 52 16.12 17.61 -0.50
CA ASN A 52 17.22 18.11 -1.31
C ASN A 52 17.71 19.44 -0.74
N LYS A 53 18.96 19.45 -0.25
CA LYS A 53 19.58 20.65 0.34
C LYS A 53 19.95 21.72 -0.69
N LEU A 54 20.09 21.36 -1.97
CA LEU A 54 20.42 22.31 -3.04
C LEU A 54 19.20 23.15 -3.43
N THR A 55 18.03 22.51 -3.52
CA THR A 55 16.77 23.17 -3.88
C THR A 55 15.94 23.58 -2.67
N MET A 56 16.33 23.12 -1.46
CA MET A 56 15.62 23.29 -0.19
C MET A 56 14.18 22.75 -0.21
N LYS A 57 13.95 21.62 -0.91
CA LYS A 57 12.62 21.01 -1.10
C LYS A 57 12.65 19.51 -0.83
N THR A 58 11.50 18.94 -0.46
CA THR A 58 11.31 17.48 -0.43
C THR A 58 10.92 16.99 -1.82
N GLU A 59 11.81 16.26 -2.47
CA GLU A 59 11.72 15.92 -3.89
C GLU A 59 11.78 14.39 -4.10
N PRO A 60 11.15 13.89 -5.18
CA PRO A 60 11.29 12.48 -5.58
C PRO A 60 12.75 12.10 -5.84
N ILE A 61 13.09 10.86 -5.54
CA ILE A 61 14.44 10.33 -5.79
C ILE A 61 14.43 9.11 -6.71
N LYS A 62 15.56 8.89 -7.39
CA LYS A 62 15.84 7.72 -8.25
C LYS A 62 16.40 6.54 -7.46
N SER A 63 17.29 6.82 -6.52
CA SER A 63 17.95 5.84 -5.65
C SER A 63 18.19 6.44 -4.27
N TRP A 64 18.25 5.58 -3.25
CA TRP A 64 18.64 5.93 -1.88
C TRP A 64 20.13 5.70 -1.60
N ASP A 65 20.81 4.85 -2.36
CA ASP A 65 22.21 4.50 -2.15
C ASP A 65 22.99 4.53 -3.48
N PRO A 66 23.70 5.64 -3.79
CA PRO A 66 23.62 6.94 -3.10
C PRO A 66 22.28 7.64 -3.34
N VAL A 67 21.96 8.67 -2.56
CA VAL A 67 20.74 9.48 -2.77
C VAL A 67 20.89 10.28 -4.07
N ILE A 68 20.06 9.97 -5.06
CA ILE A 68 20.08 10.63 -6.39
C ILE A 68 18.70 11.22 -6.68
N PHE A 69 18.65 12.53 -6.93
CA PHE A 69 17.43 13.23 -7.37
C PHE A 69 17.27 13.18 -8.89
N TYR A 70 16.05 13.44 -9.37
CA TYR A 70 15.80 13.64 -10.79
C TYR A 70 16.29 15.01 -11.25
N GLU A 71 16.86 15.09 -12.45
CA GLU A 71 17.27 16.34 -13.07
C GLU A 71 16.07 17.14 -13.62
N PRO A 72 16.21 18.46 -13.82
CA PRO A 72 15.18 19.25 -14.50
C PRO A 72 14.83 18.68 -15.89
N GLY A 73 13.55 18.41 -16.13
CA GLY A 73 13.07 17.83 -17.39
C GLY A 73 13.22 16.31 -17.52
N GLU A 74 13.88 15.64 -16.56
CA GLU A 74 13.98 14.17 -16.57
C GLU A 74 12.60 13.54 -16.26
N PRO A 75 12.18 12.50 -17.00
CA PRO A 75 10.96 11.78 -16.70
C PRO A 75 11.05 11.12 -15.31
N ARG A 76 10.03 11.36 -14.49
CA ARG A 76 9.97 10.86 -13.11
C ARG A 76 9.12 9.60 -13.05
N ARG A 77 9.56 8.62 -12.24
CA ARG A 77 8.68 7.51 -11.86
C ARG A 77 7.52 8.06 -11.02
N PRO A 78 6.27 7.62 -11.27
CA PRO A 78 5.13 7.98 -10.42
C PRO A 78 5.39 7.59 -8.96
N LEU A 79 4.91 8.42 -8.05
CA LEU A 79 4.94 8.11 -6.63
C LEU A 79 3.76 7.19 -6.33
N ILE A 80 4.02 6.12 -5.61
CA ILE A 80 3.01 5.17 -5.16
C ILE A 80 2.62 5.55 -3.74
N LYS A 81 1.35 5.92 -3.52
CA LYS A 81 0.80 6.07 -2.17
C LYS A 81 0.53 4.70 -1.56
N CYS A 82 0.48 4.63 -0.23
CA CYS A 82 0.13 3.40 0.46
C CYS A 82 -1.27 2.88 0.06
N ILE A 83 -2.23 3.78 -0.15
CA ILE A 83 -3.59 3.38 -0.59
C ILE A 83 -3.57 2.79 -2.00
N GLU A 84 -2.85 3.40 -2.94
CA GLU A 84 -2.69 2.90 -4.31
C GLU A 84 -2.01 1.52 -4.31
N TRP A 85 -1.02 1.31 -3.42
CA TRP A 85 -0.46 -0.03 -3.25
C TRP A 85 -1.48 -1.07 -2.73
N VAL A 86 -2.36 -0.66 -1.80
CA VAL A 86 -3.42 -1.56 -1.29
C VAL A 86 -4.41 -1.91 -2.41
N GLU A 87 -4.90 -0.92 -3.12
CA GLU A 87 -5.92 -1.05 -4.17
C GLU A 87 -5.39 -1.77 -5.41
N ASP A 88 -4.20 -1.39 -5.89
CA ASP A 88 -3.67 -1.88 -7.16
C ASP A 88 -2.83 -3.16 -7.02
N GLN A 89 -2.37 -3.50 -5.81
CA GLN A 89 -1.51 -4.67 -5.59
C GLN A 89 -2.07 -5.62 -4.54
N ALA A 90 -2.24 -5.16 -3.29
CA ALA A 90 -2.56 -6.05 -2.18
C ALA A 90 -3.92 -6.75 -2.36
N ILE A 91 -4.98 -5.99 -2.63
CA ILE A 91 -6.34 -6.54 -2.82
C ILE A 91 -6.41 -7.49 -4.03
N PRO A 92 -5.93 -7.13 -5.24
CA PRO A 92 -5.91 -8.03 -6.38
C PRO A 92 -5.16 -9.34 -6.12
N ILE A 93 -4.02 -9.28 -5.43
CA ILE A 93 -3.25 -10.49 -5.09
C ILE A 93 -4.02 -11.39 -4.11
N LEU A 94 -4.70 -10.82 -3.11
CA LEU A 94 -5.54 -11.58 -2.19
C LEU A 94 -6.76 -12.21 -2.89
N ILE A 95 -7.36 -11.52 -3.86
CA ILE A 95 -8.45 -12.06 -4.70
C ILE A 95 -7.93 -13.21 -5.55
N ASN A 96 -6.81 -13.03 -6.26
CA ASN A 96 -6.22 -14.06 -7.11
C ASN A 96 -5.77 -15.29 -6.32
N ALA A 97 -5.36 -15.11 -5.06
CA ALA A 97 -5.04 -16.19 -4.14
C ALA A 97 -6.28 -16.90 -3.55
N GLY A 98 -7.49 -16.45 -3.90
CA GLY A 98 -8.75 -16.96 -3.33
C GLY A 98 -8.89 -16.70 -1.84
N LEU A 99 -8.23 -15.67 -1.31
CA LEU A 99 -8.36 -15.26 0.09
C LEU A 99 -9.48 -14.24 0.29
N ILE A 100 -9.84 -13.48 -0.74
CA ILE A 100 -11.05 -12.64 -0.78
C ILE A 100 -12.01 -13.26 -1.81
N HIS A 101 -13.27 -13.40 -1.42
CA HIS A 101 -14.35 -13.91 -2.26
C HIS A 101 -15.46 -12.86 -2.39
N GLY A 102 -16.08 -12.77 -3.57
CA GLY A 102 -17.34 -12.03 -3.74
C GLY A 102 -17.22 -10.50 -3.73
N GLY A 103 -16.22 -9.91 -4.38
CA GLY A 103 -16.19 -8.47 -4.65
C GLY A 103 -15.39 -8.10 -5.90
N MET A 104 -15.98 -7.20 -6.69
CA MET A 104 -15.67 -6.71 -8.04
C MET A 104 -15.76 -7.74 -9.18
N SER A 105 -17.00 -7.95 -9.66
CA SER A 105 -17.21 -8.18 -11.10
C SER A 105 -16.68 -6.95 -11.84
N VAL A 106 -15.66 -7.14 -12.68
CA VAL A 106 -15.32 -6.20 -13.76
C VAL A 106 -16.48 -6.08 -14.75
#